data_AF-A0A923UK85-F1
#
_entry.id   AF-A0A923UK85-F1
#
_cell.length_a   1.000
_cell.length_b   1.000
_cell.length_c   1.000
_cell.angle_alpha   90.00
_cell.angle_beta   90.00
_cell.angle_gamma   90.00
#
_symmetry.space_group_name_H-M   'P 1'
#
loop_
_entity.id
_entity.type
_entity.pdbx_description
1 polymer ?
#
loop_
_entity_poly.entity_id
_entity_poly.type
_entity_poly.pdbx_seq_one_letter_code
_entity_poly.pdbx_strand_id
1 'polypeptide(L)'
;MTLAKETLENISHNGNTSLIIALPTEAFGKTSFDHIYLDFSHSGHEPIGIYDVAHFDVYFMMQPNAERSVIPPYLPTTATKFDNLPPTGIMPVPHFRLPAGMPLMGVHWANPTSTELNVGKFTETLIMDSCDGKMTFIEPMVSLDLLLTKSNVTKSVPTPAKFAKAGYFPMKYSVKQVSNDAVISLNELMLMQQLFKYSFYLKMPLILNLRAFFYFPYFGNINK
;
A
#
# COMPACT_ATOMS: atom_id res chain seq x y z
N MET A 1 5.50 4.80 7.30
CA MET A 1 4.44 5.58 7.98
C MET A 1 4.54 5.33 9.46
N THR A 2 4.48 6.39 10.28
CA THR A 2 4.42 6.29 11.75
C THR A 2 3.06 6.82 12.19
N LEU A 3 2.34 6.02 12.96
CA LEU A 3 1.05 6.33 13.55
C LEU A 3 1.25 6.48 15.06
N ALA A 4 1.09 7.71 15.55
CA ALA A 4 1.28 7.99 16.96
C ALA A 4 0.25 7.24 17.80
N LYS A 5 0.68 6.74 18.97
CA LYS A 5 -0.21 6.02 19.90
C LYS A 5 -1.49 6.78 20.21
N GLU A 6 -1.34 8.05 20.55
CA GLU A 6 -2.45 8.93 20.92
C GLU A 6 -3.41 9.13 19.73
N THR A 7 -2.90 9.14 18.49
CA THR A 7 -3.74 9.22 17.29
C THR A 7 -4.56 7.94 17.13
N LEU A 8 -3.96 6.76 17.32
CA LEU A 8 -4.67 5.49 17.22
C LEU A 8 -5.75 5.35 18.29
N GLU A 9 -5.48 5.82 19.51
CA GLU A 9 -6.42 5.73 20.65
C GLU A 9 -7.58 6.74 20.56
N ASN A 10 -7.44 7.81 19.79
CA ASN A 10 -8.42 8.90 19.68
C ASN A 10 -8.94 9.12 18.24
N ILE A 11 -8.74 8.16 17.34
CA ILE A 11 -9.20 8.29 15.96
C ILE A 11 -10.73 8.40 15.93
N SER A 12 -11.25 9.30 15.10
CA SER A 12 -12.69 9.47 14.93
C SER A 12 -13.33 8.13 14.55
N HIS A 13 -14.37 7.75 15.28
CA HIS A 13 -15.20 6.58 14.96
C HIS A 13 -16.27 6.88 13.90
N ASN A 14 -16.26 8.08 13.34
CA ASN A 14 -17.23 8.51 12.34
C ASN A 14 -16.57 8.63 10.97
N GLY A 15 -16.98 7.76 10.04
CA GLY A 15 -16.63 7.82 8.62
C GLY A 15 -15.22 7.36 8.26
N ASN A 16 -14.90 7.49 6.98
CA ASN A 16 -13.56 7.21 6.44
C ASN A 16 -12.75 8.49 6.38
N THR A 17 -11.44 8.38 6.64
CA THR A 17 -10.52 9.52 6.58
C THR A 17 -9.35 9.17 5.67
N SER A 18 -9.14 9.98 4.63
CA SER A 18 -8.04 9.78 3.69
C SER A 18 -7.07 10.96 3.65
N LEU A 19 -5.78 10.67 3.52
CA LEU A 19 -4.69 11.66 3.48
C LEU A 19 -3.73 11.35 2.33
N ILE A 20 -3.19 12.40 1.71
CA ILE A 20 -2.06 12.31 0.77
C ILE A 20 -0.83 12.84 1.48
N ILE A 21 0.20 12.01 1.57
CA ILE A 21 1.43 12.28 2.32
C ILE A 21 2.60 12.21 1.34
N ALA A 22 3.28 13.33 1.14
CA ALA A 22 4.48 13.38 0.33
C ALA A 22 5.60 12.53 0.96
N LEU A 23 6.40 11.86 0.11
CA LEU A 23 7.58 11.17 0.59
C LEU A 23 8.67 12.16 1.05
N PRO A 24 9.55 11.77 1.98
CA PRO A 24 10.75 12.53 2.30
C PRO A 24 11.58 12.77 1.04
N THR A 25 12.25 13.92 0.96
CA THR A 25 13.05 14.31 -0.21
C THR A 25 14.16 13.30 -0.51
N GLU A 26 14.67 12.59 0.50
CA GLU A 26 15.67 11.54 0.35
C GLU A 26 15.17 10.31 -0.42
N ALA A 27 13.85 10.09 -0.47
CA ALA A 27 13.19 9.01 -1.19
C ALA A 27 12.95 9.34 -2.66
N PHE A 28 12.80 10.64 -2.97
CA PHE A 28 12.42 11.12 -4.28
C PHE A 28 13.47 10.75 -5.33
N GLY A 29 13.02 10.17 -6.45
CA GLY A 29 13.89 9.71 -7.53
C GLY A 29 14.75 8.46 -7.22
N LYS A 30 14.72 7.94 -5.98
CA LYS A 30 15.42 6.69 -5.60
C LYS A 30 14.46 5.50 -5.60
N THR A 31 13.26 5.70 -5.06
CA THR A 31 12.24 4.64 -5.03
C THR A 31 11.31 4.73 -6.23
N SER A 32 10.58 3.65 -6.51
CA SER A 32 9.50 3.68 -7.50
C SER A 32 8.21 4.34 -6.98
N PHE A 33 8.22 4.89 -5.76
CA PHE A 33 7.06 5.49 -5.11
C PHE A 33 7.06 7.02 -5.26
N ASP A 34 5.87 7.57 -5.45
CA ASP A 34 5.57 8.99 -5.62
C ASP A 34 5.10 9.63 -4.30
N HIS A 35 4.09 9.02 -3.67
CA HIS A 35 3.49 9.47 -2.40
C HIS A 35 2.93 8.29 -1.60
N ILE A 36 2.52 8.55 -0.37
CA ILE A 36 1.65 7.66 0.39
C ILE A 36 0.23 8.22 0.31
N TYR A 37 -0.72 7.41 -0.11
CA TYR A 37 -2.13 7.66 0.16
C TYR A 37 -2.50 6.79 1.37
N LEU A 38 -3.12 7.39 2.38
CA LEU A 38 -3.52 6.71 3.61
C LEU A 38 -5.03 6.77 3.68
N ASP A 39 -5.68 5.64 3.88
CA ASP A 39 -7.10 5.61 4.24
C ASP A 39 -7.28 4.93 5.61
N PHE A 40 -8.27 5.40 6.36
CA PHE A 40 -8.75 4.74 7.57
C PHE A 40 -10.23 4.45 7.39
N SER A 41 -10.60 3.18 7.43
CA SER A 41 -11.99 2.76 7.47
C SER A 41 -12.34 2.28 8.88
N HIS A 42 -13.26 2.99 9.54
CA HIS A 42 -13.71 2.62 10.89
C HIS A 42 -14.52 1.32 10.91
N SER A 43 -15.41 1.14 9.93
CA SER A 43 -16.30 -0.03 9.84
C SER A 43 -15.78 -1.12 8.90
N GLY A 44 -14.61 -0.90 8.29
CA GLY A 44 -14.10 -1.77 7.24
C GLY A 44 -14.71 -1.47 5.87
N HIS A 45 -14.37 -2.30 4.89
CA HIS A 45 -14.91 -2.19 3.54
C HIS A 45 -14.92 -3.55 2.84
N GLU A 46 -15.44 -3.59 1.63
CA GLU A 46 -15.54 -4.81 0.83
C GLU A 46 -14.20 -5.54 0.64
N PRO A 47 -14.19 -6.89 0.52
CA PRO A 47 -15.37 -7.77 0.49
C PRO A 47 -16.04 -7.92 1.86
N ILE A 48 -17.37 -7.92 1.85
CA ILE A 48 -18.20 -8.13 3.04
C ILE A 48 -17.78 -9.46 3.70
N GLY A 49 -17.58 -9.41 5.01
CA GLY A 49 -17.14 -10.51 5.87
C GLY A 49 -15.63 -10.72 5.91
N ILE A 50 -14.85 -10.00 5.10
CA ILE A 50 -13.39 -10.17 5.02
C ILE A 50 -12.66 -9.00 5.68
N TYR A 51 -12.87 -7.77 5.19
CA TYR A 51 -12.21 -6.56 5.72
C TYR A 51 -13.17 -5.69 6.57
N ASP A 52 -14.21 -6.29 7.17
CA ASP A 52 -15.26 -5.61 7.97
C ASP A 52 -14.83 -5.28 9.42
N VAL A 53 -13.59 -4.81 9.60
CA VAL A 53 -13.07 -4.34 10.91
C VAL A 53 -12.39 -3.00 10.74
N ALA A 54 -12.19 -2.24 11.82
CA ALA A 54 -11.44 -0.99 11.73
C ALA A 54 -10.01 -1.24 11.25
N HIS A 55 -9.58 -0.58 10.18
CA HIS A 55 -8.24 -0.77 9.63
C HIS A 55 -7.73 0.43 8.83
N PHE A 56 -6.42 0.43 8.62
CA PHE A 56 -5.73 1.38 7.77
C PHE A 56 -5.26 0.71 6.49
N ASP A 57 -5.38 1.46 5.41
CA ASP A 57 -4.86 1.12 4.10
C ASP A 57 -3.71 2.08 3.78
N VAL A 58 -2.51 1.53 3.67
CA VAL A 58 -1.31 2.34 3.44
C VAL A 58 -0.82 2.13 2.01
N TYR A 59 -1.38 2.90 1.09
CA TYR A 59 -1.04 2.83 -0.32
C TYR A 59 0.31 3.52 -0.58
N PHE A 60 1.36 2.73 -0.83
CA PHE A 60 2.61 3.24 -1.37
C PHE A 60 2.46 3.40 -2.87
N MET A 61 2.06 4.60 -3.29
CA MET A 61 1.66 4.92 -4.66
C MET A 61 2.89 5.01 -5.55
N MET A 62 2.86 4.34 -6.69
CA MET A 62 3.86 4.43 -7.77
C MET A 62 3.44 5.39 -8.89
N GLN A 63 2.12 5.61 -9.04
CA GLN A 63 1.58 6.58 -9.99
C GLN A 63 1.46 7.98 -9.35
N PRO A 64 1.64 9.07 -10.12
CA PRO A 64 1.41 10.42 -9.63
C PRO A 64 -0.02 10.62 -9.12
N ASN A 65 -0.21 11.40 -8.06
CA ASN A 65 -1.55 11.66 -7.51
C ASN A 65 -2.50 12.29 -8.53
N ALA A 66 -1.99 13.14 -9.45
CA ALA A 66 -2.80 13.75 -10.50
C ALA A 66 -3.36 12.72 -11.50
N GLU A 67 -2.63 11.62 -11.77
CA GLU A 67 -3.14 10.50 -12.59
C GLU A 67 -4.17 9.69 -11.80
N ARG A 68 -3.90 9.44 -10.52
CA ARG A 68 -4.79 8.70 -9.62
C ARG A 68 -6.16 9.37 -9.45
N SER A 69 -6.17 10.68 -9.18
CA SER A 69 -7.38 11.43 -8.81
C SER A 69 -8.41 11.56 -9.93
N VAL A 70 -8.04 11.18 -11.15
CA VAL A 70 -8.93 11.22 -12.32
C VAL A 70 -9.31 9.84 -12.83
N ILE A 71 -8.96 8.76 -12.11
CA ILE A 71 -9.39 7.40 -12.49
C ILE A 71 -10.92 7.30 -12.30
N PRO A 72 -11.68 7.06 -13.38
CA PRO A 72 -13.15 7.12 -13.34
C PRO A 72 -13.75 5.89 -12.62
N PRO A 73 -15.07 5.87 -12.36
CA PRO A 73 -15.76 4.64 -11.96
C PRO A 73 -15.61 3.52 -12.98
N TYR A 74 -15.64 2.26 -12.52
CA TYR A 74 -15.62 1.08 -13.39
C TYR A 74 -17.00 0.84 -14.00
N LEU A 75 -17.15 1.23 -15.27
CA LEU A 75 -18.38 1.13 -16.07
C LEU A 75 -18.05 0.52 -17.43
N PRO A 76 -19.02 0.00 -18.20
CA PRO A 76 -18.76 -0.57 -19.53
C PRO A 76 -17.97 0.37 -20.47
N THR A 77 -18.16 1.69 -20.36
CA THR A 77 -17.48 2.70 -21.17
C THR A 77 -16.05 3.02 -20.72
N THR A 78 -15.67 2.66 -19.49
CA THR A 78 -14.35 2.93 -18.90
C THR A 78 -13.57 1.65 -18.59
N ALA A 79 -14.21 0.48 -18.72
CA ALA A 79 -13.69 -0.82 -18.32
C ALA A 79 -12.35 -1.15 -18.99
N THR A 80 -12.14 -0.75 -20.25
CA THR A 80 -10.89 -1.00 -20.97
C THR A 80 -9.66 -0.48 -20.23
N LYS A 81 -9.77 0.62 -19.47
CA LYS A 81 -8.65 1.16 -18.67
C LYS A 81 -8.25 0.22 -17.53
N PHE A 82 -9.23 -0.40 -16.89
CA PHE A 82 -9.05 -1.33 -15.76
C PHE A 82 -8.66 -2.73 -16.23
N ASP A 83 -9.20 -3.15 -17.37
CA ASP A 83 -8.97 -4.47 -17.96
C ASP A 83 -7.67 -4.52 -18.80
N ASN A 84 -7.06 -3.35 -19.07
CA ASN A 84 -5.70 -3.25 -19.56
C ASN A 84 -4.72 -3.62 -18.44
N LEU A 85 -4.45 -4.91 -18.27
CA LEU A 85 -3.57 -5.41 -17.21
C LEU A 85 -2.09 -5.18 -17.55
N PRO A 86 -1.20 -5.09 -16.54
CA PRO A 86 0.23 -4.98 -16.78
C PRO A 86 0.79 -6.18 -17.57
N PRO A 87 1.86 -5.99 -18.37
CA PRO A 87 2.54 -7.08 -19.03
C PRO A 87 2.95 -8.21 -18.07
N THR A 88 2.94 -9.45 -18.55
CA THR A 88 3.29 -10.63 -17.74
C THR A 88 4.65 -10.47 -17.06
N GLY A 89 4.66 -10.67 -15.74
CA GLY A 89 5.83 -10.57 -14.86
C GLY A 89 5.95 -9.25 -14.10
N ILE A 90 5.12 -8.24 -14.40
CA ILE A 90 5.04 -7.00 -13.61
C ILE A 90 4.26 -7.22 -12.31
N MET A 91 3.11 -7.90 -12.37
CA MET A 91 2.42 -8.32 -11.15
C MET A 91 3.10 -9.58 -10.61
N PRO A 92 3.49 -9.62 -9.32
CA PRO A 92 4.20 -10.75 -8.75
C PRO A 92 3.25 -11.91 -8.46
N VAL A 93 3.75 -13.13 -8.56
CA VAL A 93 3.05 -14.33 -8.08
C VAL A 93 3.16 -14.41 -6.54
N PRO A 94 2.15 -14.94 -5.83
CA PRO A 94 0.92 -15.56 -6.33
C PRO A 94 -0.27 -14.59 -6.47
N HIS A 95 -0.05 -13.27 -6.46
CA HIS A 95 -1.14 -12.30 -6.50
C HIS A 95 -2.00 -12.48 -7.76
N PHE A 96 -3.31 -12.51 -7.59
CA PHE A 96 -4.29 -12.61 -8.68
C PHE A 96 -5.24 -11.42 -8.65
N ARG A 97 -5.70 -11.03 -9.84
CA ARG A 97 -6.64 -9.92 -10.04
C ARG A 97 -7.98 -10.25 -9.39
N LEU A 98 -8.47 -9.35 -8.55
CA LEU A 98 -9.82 -9.40 -7.98
C LEU A 98 -10.87 -8.90 -9.00
N PRO A 99 -12.16 -9.21 -8.79
CA PRO A 99 -13.23 -8.68 -9.63
C PRO A 99 -13.36 -7.15 -9.49
N ALA A 100 -13.81 -6.52 -10.58
CA ALA A 100 -14.09 -5.09 -10.69
C ALA A 100 -12.90 -4.13 -10.49
N GLY A 101 -13.03 -2.93 -11.07
CA GLY A 101 -12.15 -1.80 -10.82
C GLY A 101 -12.75 -0.83 -9.82
N MET A 102 -11.89 -0.10 -9.11
CA MET A 102 -12.28 0.91 -8.13
C MET A 102 -11.92 2.32 -8.61
N PRO A 103 -12.84 3.30 -8.55
CA PRO A 103 -12.52 4.69 -8.86
C PRO A 103 -11.42 5.21 -7.95
N LEU A 104 -10.62 6.15 -8.45
CA LEU A 104 -9.43 6.68 -7.76
C LEU A 104 -8.34 5.63 -7.47
N MET A 105 -8.52 4.40 -7.95
CA MET A 105 -7.65 3.23 -7.83
C MET A 105 -7.68 2.48 -9.16
N GLY A 106 -7.34 1.20 -9.21
CA GLY A 106 -7.38 0.37 -10.40
C GLY A 106 -8.15 -0.92 -10.13
N VAL A 107 -7.57 -2.03 -10.57
CA VAL A 107 -8.00 -3.36 -10.16
C VAL A 107 -7.05 -3.89 -9.10
N HIS A 108 -7.62 -4.31 -7.97
CA HIS A 108 -6.87 -4.89 -6.87
C HIS A 108 -6.39 -6.30 -7.21
N TRP A 109 -5.26 -6.66 -6.61
CA TRP A 109 -4.65 -7.97 -6.69
C TRP A 109 -4.34 -8.45 -5.27
N ALA A 110 -4.76 -9.67 -4.96
CA ALA A 110 -4.60 -10.25 -3.62
C ALA A 110 -3.84 -11.57 -3.69
N ASN A 111 -3.17 -11.93 -2.59
CA ASN A 111 -2.55 -13.23 -2.45
C ASN A 111 -3.61 -14.26 -2.00
N PRO A 112 -3.89 -15.32 -2.78
CA PRO A 112 -4.95 -16.28 -2.43
C PRO A 112 -4.60 -17.13 -1.20
N THR A 113 -3.35 -17.08 -0.72
CA THR A 113 -2.90 -17.79 0.48
C THR A 113 -2.94 -16.91 1.74
N SER A 114 -3.52 -15.70 1.68
CA SER A 114 -3.65 -14.84 2.85
C SER A 114 -4.63 -15.45 3.86
N THR A 115 -4.43 -15.13 5.15
CA THR A 115 -5.15 -15.78 6.25
C THR A 115 -6.66 -15.53 6.14
N GLU A 116 -7.04 -14.30 5.82
CA GLU A 116 -8.42 -13.82 5.72
C GLU A 116 -9.19 -14.40 4.52
N LEU A 117 -8.48 -14.80 3.46
CA LEU A 117 -9.08 -15.47 2.31
C LEU A 117 -9.16 -16.99 2.49
N ASN A 118 -8.67 -17.51 3.61
CA ASN A 118 -8.65 -18.94 3.92
C ASN A 118 -9.24 -19.20 5.32
N VAL A 119 -8.38 -19.44 6.30
CA VAL A 119 -8.74 -19.85 7.65
C VAL A 119 -8.30 -18.79 8.64
N GLY A 120 -9.13 -17.77 8.84
CA GLY A 120 -8.91 -16.81 9.91
C GLY A 120 -9.54 -15.45 9.65
N LYS A 121 -9.33 -14.57 10.62
CA LYS A 121 -9.75 -13.17 10.54
C LYS A 121 -8.64 -12.32 9.93
N PHE A 122 -9.03 -11.28 9.22
CA PHE A 122 -8.13 -10.24 8.77
C PHE A 122 -7.45 -9.56 9.96
N THR A 123 -6.13 -9.42 9.88
CA THR A 123 -5.31 -8.66 10.84
C THR A 123 -4.35 -7.76 10.09
N GLU A 124 -3.76 -8.28 9.02
CA GLU A 124 -3.06 -7.54 7.99
C GLU A 124 -3.03 -8.35 6.69
N THR A 125 -2.88 -7.66 5.56
CA THR A 125 -2.70 -8.26 4.25
C THR A 125 -1.86 -7.33 3.37
N LEU A 126 -1.40 -7.86 2.23
CA LEU A 126 -0.66 -7.08 1.25
C LEU A 126 -1.39 -7.13 -0.09
N ILE A 127 -2.01 -6.01 -0.44
CA ILE A 127 -2.68 -5.80 -1.72
C ILE A 127 -1.74 -5.07 -2.67
N MET A 128 -1.93 -5.34 -3.96
CA MET A 128 -1.31 -4.58 -5.04
C MET A 128 -2.39 -4.14 -6.00
N ASP A 129 -2.12 -3.13 -6.80
CA ASP A 129 -3.10 -2.63 -7.77
C ASP A 129 -2.45 -2.39 -9.12
N SER A 130 -3.32 -2.42 -10.14
CA SER A 130 -2.93 -2.04 -11.48
C SER A 130 -4.01 -1.22 -12.17
N CYS A 131 -3.59 -0.26 -12.97
CA CYS A 131 -4.48 0.50 -13.85
C CYS A 131 -3.73 0.80 -15.15
N ASP A 132 -4.41 0.66 -16.28
CA ASP A 132 -3.92 1.08 -17.60
C ASP A 132 -2.52 0.54 -17.97
N GLY A 133 -2.33 -0.76 -17.75
CA GLY A 133 -1.11 -1.49 -18.09
C GLY A 133 0.04 -1.28 -17.10
N LYS A 134 -0.19 -0.59 -15.97
CA LYS A 134 0.84 -0.27 -14.96
C LYS A 134 0.45 -0.83 -13.59
N MET A 135 1.45 -1.28 -12.82
CA MET A 135 1.31 -1.43 -11.38
C MET A 135 1.27 -0.04 -10.75
N THR A 136 0.33 0.21 -9.85
CA THR A 136 0.00 1.56 -9.35
C THR A 136 0.33 1.75 -7.88
N PHE A 137 0.27 0.69 -7.05
CA PHE A 137 0.68 0.74 -5.65
C PHE A 137 1.02 -0.63 -5.05
N ILE A 138 1.65 -0.59 -3.87
CA ILE A 138 1.73 -1.69 -2.89
C ILE A 138 1.05 -1.20 -1.61
N GLU A 139 0.19 -2.01 -1.03
CA GLU A 139 -0.68 -1.62 0.07
C GLU A 139 -0.67 -2.67 1.19
N PRO A 140 0.03 -2.39 2.29
CA PRO A 140 -0.23 -3.08 3.54
C PRO A 140 -1.54 -2.53 4.12
N MET A 141 -2.57 -3.38 4.18
CA MET A 141 -3.76 -3.11 4.98
C MET A 141 -3.52 -3.68 6.39
N VAL A 142 -3.86 -2.93 7.44
CA VAL A 142 -3.54 -3.31 8.82
C VAL A 142 -4.70 -2.96 9.76
N SER A 143 -5.23 -3.96 10.44
CA SER A 143 -6.27 -3.78 11.46
C SER A 143 -5.80 -2.85 12.60
N LEU A 144 -6.72 -2.04 13.10
CA LEU A 144 -6.48 -1.17 14.25
C LEU A 144 -6.09 -2.00 15.48
N ASP A 145 -6.71 -3.17 15.68
CA ASP A 145 -6.38 -4.09 16.77
C ASP A 145 -4.91 -4.54 16.72
N LEU A 146 -4.38 -4.88 15.54
CA LEU A 146 -2.97 -5.24 15.41
C LEU A 146 -2.04 -4.06 15.80
N LEU A 147 -2.40 -2.84 15.41
CA LEU A 147 -1.63 -1.64 15.75
C LEU A 147 -1.65 -1.33 17.26
N LEU A 148 -2.71 -1.70 17.97
CA LEU A 148 -2.85 -1.48 19.42
C LEU A 148 -2.24 -2.60 20.28
N THR A 149 -2.18 -3.84 19.79
CA THR A 149 -1.75 -5.03 20.58
C THR A 149 -0.24 -5.15 20.80
N LYS A 150 0.55 -4.13 20.41
CA LYS A 150 2.02 -4.11 20.45
C LYS A 150 2.72 -5.28 19.75
N SER A 151 2.02 -6.01 18.90
CA SER A 151 2.58 -7.13 18.14
C SER A 151 3.43 -6.61 16.97
N ASN A 152 4.52 -7.32 16.65
CA ASN A 152 5.38 -7.01 15.52
C ASN A 152 5.19 -8.07 14.43
N VAL A 153 4.87 -7.62 13.22
CA VAL A 153 4.75 -8.46 12.02
C VAL A 153 5.81 -8.03 11.02
N THR A 154 6.47 -8.99 10.38
CA THR A 154 7.34 -8.73 9.22
C THR A 154 7.16 -9.87 8.24
N LYS A 155 6.81 -9.51 7.01
CA LYS A 155 6.51 -10.46 5.92
C LYS A 155 7.25 -10.06 4.65
N SER A 156 7.50 -11.04 3.79
CA SER A 156 8.14 -10.80 2.49
C SER A 156 7.16 -10.10 1.54
N VAL A 157 7.68 -9.16 0.74
CA VAL A 157 6.95 -8.61 -0.40
C VAL A 157 7.27 -9.48 -1.62
N PRO A 158 6.28 -10.05 -2.31
CA PRO A 158 6.51 -10.79 -3.54
C PRO A 158 7.20 -9.93 -4.59
N THR A 159 8.31 -10.43 -5.14
CA THR A 159 9.13 -9.69 -6.08
C THR A 159 8.65 -9.94 -7.51
N PRO A 160 8.34 -8.88 -8.29
CA PRO A 160 8.05 -9.00 -9.70
C PRO A 160 9.18 -9.70 -10.48
N ALA A 161 8.82 -10.48 -11.49
CA ALA A 161 9.80 -11.07 -12.41
C ALA A 161 10.38 -10.01 -13.37
N LYS A 162 9.66 -8.90 -13.58
CA LYS A 162 10.06 -7.76 -14.39
C LYS A 162 9.71 -6.46 -13.70
N PHE A 163 10.51 -5.44 -13.95
CA PHE A 163 10.28 -4.09 -13.43
C PHE A 163 10.04 -3.13 -14.59
N ALA A 164 8.99 -2.32 -14.49
CA ALA A 164 8.63 -1.34 -15.52
C ALA A 164 9.67 -0.21 -15.62
N LYS A 165 10.32 0.12 -14.49
CA LYS A 165 11.39 1.12 -14.38
C LYS A 165 12.45 0.58 -13.41
N ALA A 166 13.70 0.98 -13.61
CA ALA A 166 14.73 0.74 -12.62
C ALA A 166 14.45 1.58 -11.35
N GLY A 167 14.78 1.06 -10.18
CA GLY A 167 14.56 1.74 -8.92
C GLY A 167 14.60 0.81 -7.72
N TYR A 168 14.58 1.38 -6.53
CA TYR A 168 14.50 0.61 -5.30
C TYR A 168 13.09 0.00 -5.12
N PHE A 169 13.03 -1.32 -5.01
CA PHE A 169 11.83 -2.09 -4.75
C PHE A 169 11.91 -2.78 -3.37
N PRO A 170 10.81 -2.83 -2.60
CA PRO A 170 10.83 -3.44 -1.27
C PRO A 170 10.85 -4.96 -1.29
N MET A 171 11.59 -5.55 -0.36
CA MET A 171 11.66 -7.01 -0.21
C MET A 171 10.85 -7.51 1.00
N LYS A 172 10.53 -6.60 1.93
CA LYS A 172 9.70 -6.90 3.10
C LYS A 172 8.77 -5.73 3.40
N TYR A 173 7.68 -6.02 4.09
CA TYR A 173 6.91 -5.01 4.81
C TYR A 173 6.83 -5.41 6.28
N SER A 174 6.59 -4.42 7.14
CA SER A 174 6.44 -4.68 8.56
C SER A 174 5.44 -3.73 9.22
N VAL A 175 4.79 -4.26 10.25
CA VAL A 175 4.05 -3.51 11.25
C VAL A 175 4.82 -3.68 12.55
N LYS A 176 5.38 -2.60 13.08
CA LYS A 176 6.25 -2.65 14.27
C LYS A 176 5.90 -1.56 15.25
N GLN A 177 6.00 -1.85 16.54
CA GLN A 177 6.06 -0.82 17.56
C GLN A 177 7.47 -0.21 17.61
N VAL A 178 7.55 1.11 17.59
CA VAL A 178 8.78 1.87 17.80
C VAL A 178 8.50 2.87 18.92
N SER A 179 9.09 2.61 20.08
CA SER A 179 8.71 3.27 21.35
C SER A 179 7.22 3.03 21.65
N ASN A 180 6.38 4.07 21.53
CA ASN A 180 4.94 3.98 21.74
C ASN A 180 4.15 3.97 20.43
N ASP A 181 4.79 4.24 19.30
CA ASP A 181 4.10 4.46 18.03
C ASP A 181 4.11 3.19 17.18
N ALA A 182 3.06 3.02 16.38
CA ALA A 182 3.02 1.96 15.39
C ALA A 182 3.65 2.45 14.08
N VAL A 183 4.54 1.65 13.50
CA VAL A 183 5.25 1.93 12.26
C VAL A 183 4.91 0.88 11.23
N ILE A 184 4.29 1.32 10.13
CA ILE A 184 4.04 0.50 8.95
C ILE A 184 5.07 0.91 7.90
N SER A 185 5.90 -0.03 7.44
CA SER A 185 7.01 0.28 6.54
C SER A 185 7.24 -0.77 5.48
N LEU A 186 7.71 -0.31 4.32
CA LEU A 186 8.37 -1.11 3.30
C LEU A 186 9.88 -1.09 3.57
N ASN A 187 10.51 -2.26 3.63
CA ASN A 187 11.86 -2.46 4.12
C ASN A 187 12.74 -3.22 3.13
N GLU A 188 14.05 -3.24 3.43
CA GLU A 188 15.05 -4.00 2.69
C GLU A 188 15.01 -3.66 1.19
N LEU A 189 14.99 -2.37 0.88
CA LEU A 189 14.91 -1.89 -0.49
C LEU A 189 16.10 -2.39 -1.32
N MET A 190 15.80 -3.05 -2.44
CA MET A 190 16.80 -3.55 -3.38
C MET A 190 16.69 -2.81 -4.70
N LEU A 191 17.82 -2.38 -5.24
CA LEU A 191 17.87 -1.75 -6.55
C LEU A 191 17.55 -2.80 -7.61
N MET A 192 16.42 -2.63 -8.29
CA MET A 192 16.00 -3.47 -9.39
C MET A 192 16.25 -2.73 -10.70
N GLN A 193 16.69 -3.46 -11.72
CA GLN A 193 16.88 -2.91 -13.06
C GLN A 193 15.72 -3.31 -13.96
N GLN A 194 15.38 -2.43 -14.89
CA GLN A 194 14.48 -2.79 -15.98
C GLN A 194 15.17 -3.88 -16.82
N LEU A 195 14.52 -5.04 -16.94
CA LEU A 195 15.03 -6.11 -17.81
C LEU A 195 14.83 -5.69 -19.27
N PHE A 196 15.89 -5.18 -19.89
CA PHE A 196 16.04 -5.25 -21.34
C PHE A 196 16.47 -6.68 -21.72
N LYS A 197 16.19 -7.10 -22.96
CA LYS A 197 16.41 -8.46 -23.50
C LYS A 197 17.79 -9.09 -23.24
N TYR A 198 18.77 -8.34 -22.75
CA TYR A 198 20.10 -8.81 -22.36
C TYR A 198 20.66 -7.96 -21.19
N SER A 199 20.57 -8.39 -19.93
CA SER A 199 21.58 -8.04 -18.92
C SER A 199 21.44 -8.83 -17.60
N PHE A 200 22.59 -9.08 -16.97
CA PHE A 200 22.78 -9.82 -15.73
C PHE A 200 22.51 -8.98 -14.48
N TYR A 201 22.04 -9.62 -13.40
CA TYR A 201 21.78 -8.98 -12.10
C TYR A 201 23.07 -8.60 -11.36
N LEU A 202 23.17 -7.36 -10.88
CA LEU A 202 24.14 -6.95 -9.86
C LEU A 202 23.38 -6.70 -8.54
N LYS A 203 23.60 -7.54 -7.53
CA LYS A 203 23.02 -7.34 -6.18
C LYS A 203 23.89 -6.34 -5.41
N MET A 204 23.38 -5.14 -5.16
CA MET A 204 23.95 -4.24 -4.15
C MET A 204 22.87 -3.87 -3.12
N PRO A 205 23.01 -4.26 -1.84
CA PRO A 205 22.07 -3.84 -0.80
C PRO A 205 22.32 -2.38 -0.41
N LEU A 206 21.26 -1.57 -0.40
CA LEU A 206 21.27 -0.26 0.27
C LEU A 206 20.32 -0.35 1.47
N ILE A 207 20.83 -0.22 2.69
CA ILE A 207 19.99 -0.12 3.88
C ILE A 207 19.54 1.34 4.00
N LEU A 208 18.43 1.70 3.34
CA LEU A 208 17.78 2.99 3.54
C LEU A 208 16.58 2.79 4.49
N ASN A 209 16.71 3.23 5.73
CA ASN A 209 15.57 3.33 6.67
C ASN A 209 14.81 4.63 6.38
N LEU A 210 13.76 4.56 5.57
CA LEU A 210 12.83 5.67 5.38
C LEU A 210 11.94 5.82 6.62
N ARG A 211 12.36 6.64 7.56
CA ARG A 211 11.52 7.10 8.69
C ARG A 211 11.03 8.51 8.40
N ALA A 212 9.76 8.63 8.05
CA ALA A 212 9.08 9.92 8.06
C ALA A 212 8.52 10.15 9.48
N PHE A 213 8.91 11.26 10.10
CA PHE A 213 8.31 11.77 11.34
C PHE A 213 7.24 12.78 10.93
N PHE A 214 5.98 12.55 11.31
CA PHE A 214 4.92 13.54 11.15
C PHE A 214 4.23 13.75 12.49
N TYR A 215 4.18 15.01 12.91
CA TYR A 215 3.37 15.49 14.01
C TYR A 215 2.04 15.95 13.42
N PHE A 216 0.92 15.35 13.86
CA PHE A 216 -0.41 15.85 13.53
C PHE A 216 -0.70 17.12 14.35
N PRO A 217 -1.10 18.26 13.75
CA PRO A 217 -1.73 19.31 14.51
C PRO A 217 -3.15 18.89 14.89
N TYR A 218 -3.45 19.04 16.17
CA TYR A 218 -4.76 18.89 16.80
C TYR A 218 -5.86 19.57 15.95
N PHE A 219 -6.87 18.82 15.48
CA PHE A 219 -8.10 19.42 14.99
C PHE A 219 -8.95 19.82 16.21
N GLY A 220 -8.75 21.05 16.66
CA GLY A 220 -9.65 21.71 17.61
C GLY A 220 -11.00 21.99 16.97
N ASN A 221 -12.07 21.70 17.72
CA ASN A 221 -13.47 22.03 17.44
C ASN A 221 -13.63 23.40 16.74
N ILE A 222 -14.20 23.40 15.54
CA ILE A 222 -14.76 24.61 14.93
C ILE A 222 -16.26 24.60 15.23
N ASN A 223 -16.62 25.15 16.39
CA ASN A 223 -17.97 25.66 16.64
C ASN A 223 -17.90 27.19 16.54
N LYS A 224 -18.40 27.74 15.43
CA LYS A 224 -19.19 28.98 15.33
C LYS A 224 -19.66 29.18 13.89
#